data_AF-A0A6A6DLY2-F1
#
_entry.id   AF-A0A6A6DLY2-F1
#
_cell.length_a   1.000
_cell.length_b   1.000
_cell.length_c   1.000
_cell.angle_alpha   90.00
_cell.angle_beta   90.00
_cell.angle_gamma   90.00
#
_symmetry.space_group_name_H-M   'P 1'
#
loop_
_entity.id
_entity.type
_entity.pdbx_description
1 polymer ?
#
loop_
_entity_poly.entity_id
_entity_poly.type
_entity_poly.pdbx_seq_one_letter_code
_entity_poly.pdbx_strand_id
1 'polypeptide(L)' 'CVGYAPSCRRRCRNPIKQVNRASAFQLLEDLSYIDTSTTDINAKLHELAEFTLCLRYHQSQRNDMVEKWS' A
#
# COMPACT_ATOMS: atom_id res chain seq x y z
N CYS A 1 6.10 -5.45 -3.81
CA CYS A 1 6.12 -4.89 -2.45
C CYS A 1 6.53 -3.42 -2.54
N VAL A 2 5.76 -2.50 -1.95
CA VAL A 2 6.11 -1.06 -1.92
C VAL A 2 7.07 -0.69 -0.78
N GLY A 3 7.22 -1.57 0.21
CA GLY A 3 8.06 -1.35 1.37
C GLY A 3 9.55 -1.19 1.06
N TYR A 4 10.27 -0.53 1.96
CA TYR A 4 11.70 -0.30 1.90
C TYR A 4 12.45 -1.30 2.79
N ALA A 5 13.57 -1.84 2.31
CA ALA A 5 14.42 -2.78 3.05
C ALA A 5 15.68 -2.03 3.55
N PRO A 6 15.71 -1.55 4.81
CA PRO A 6 16.81 -0.70 5.30
C PRO A 6 18.16 -1.40 5.31
N SER A 7 18.18 -2.70 5.67
CA SER A 7 19.38 -3.53 5.69
C SER A 7 20.06 -3.64 4.32
N CYS A 8 19.29 -3.52 3.23
CA CYS A 8 19.80 -3.54 1.87
C CYS A 8 19.84 -2.17 1.21
N ARG A 9 19.43 -1.10 1.93
CA ARG A 9 19.33 0.28 1.45
C ARG A 9 18.63 0.42 0.09
N ARG A 10 17.53 -0.31 -0.11
CA ARG A 10 16.76 -0.29 -1.36
C ARG A 10 15.29 -0.65 -1.13
N ARG A 11 14.46 -0.43 -2.14
CA ARG A 11 13.09 -0.98 -2.15
C ARG A 11 13.09 -2.51 -2.07
N CYS A 12 12.07 -3.04 -1.45
CA CYS A 12 11.82 -4.47 -1.41
C CYS A 12 11.65 -5.04 -2.83
N ARG A 13 12.19 -6.24 -3.06
CA ARG A 13 12.04 -6.99 -4.32
C ARG A 13 11.13 -8.22 -4.17
N ASN A 14 10.59 -8.46 -2.98
CA ASN A 14 9.69 -9.58 -2.79
C ASN A 14 8.40 -9.35 -3.59
N PRO A 15 7.92 -10.40 -4.28
CA PRO A 15 6.63 -10.35 -4.94
C PRO A 15 5.52 -10.20 -3.89
N ILE A 16 4.42 -9.62 -4.34
CA ILE A 16 3.13 -9.63 -3.64
C ILE A 16 2.23 -10.64 -4.35
N LYS A 17 1.34 -11.29 -3.59
CA LYS A 17 0.41 -12.29 -4.15
C LYS A 17 -0.40 -11.67 -5.28
N GLN A 18 -0.68 -12.46 -6.33
CA GLN A 18 -1.45 -11.97 -7.48
C GLN A 18 -2.83 -11.45 -7.07
N VAL A 19 -3.52 -12.15 -6.16
CA VAL A 19 -4.81 -11.72 -5.62
C VAL A 19 -4.72 -10.33 -4.96
N ASN A 20 -3.71 -10.09 -4.12
CA ASN A 20 -3.49 -8.78 -3.51
C ASN A 20 -3.20 -7.69 -4.56
N ARG A 21 -2.47 -8.01 -5.64
CA ARG A 21 -2.24 -7.06 -6.73
C ARG A 21 -3.55 -6.68 -7.41
N ALA A 22 -4.43 -7.64 -7.69
CA ALA A 22 -5.73 -7.37 -8.29
C ALA A 22 -6.61 -6.52 -7.36
N SER A 23 -6.67 -6.85 -6.07
CA SER A 23 -7.39 -6.03 -5.07
C SER A 23 -6.82 -4.62 -4.94
N ALA A 24 -5.50 -4.47 -4.94
CA ALA A 24 -4.85 -3.16 -4.92
C ALA A 24 -5.17 -2.33 -6.18
N PHE A 25 -5.21 -2.95 -7.36
CA PHE A 25 -5.61 -2.27 -8.60
C PHE A 25 -7.06 -1.80 -8.55
N GLN A 26 -7.98 -2.64 -8.10
CA GLN A 26 -9.38 -2.24 -7.96
C GLN A 26 -9.54 -1.09 -6.95
N LEU A 27 -8.83 -1.15 -5.83
CA LEU A 27 -8.90 -0.09 -4.82
C LEU A 27 -8.32 1.24 -5.31
N LEU A 28 -7.26 1.20 -6.12
CA LEU A 28 -6.71 2.39 -6.76
C LEU A 28 -7.69 2.99 -7.79
N GLU A 29 -8.36 2.13 -8.56
CA GLU A 29 -9.41 2.55 -9.49
C GLU A 29 -10.55 3.24 -8.73
N ASP A 30 -11.06 2.62 -7.65
CA ASP A 30 -12.11 3.19 -6.82
C ASP A 30 -11.70 4.54 -6.20
N LEU A 31 -10.45 4.64 -5.72
CA LEU A 31 -9.89 5.89 -5.16
C LEU A 31 -9.78 7.01 -6.20
N SER A 32 -9.60 6.67 -7.49
CA SER A 32 -9.48 7.66 -8.56
C SER A 32 -10.76 8.48 -8.79
N TYR A 33 -11.92 7.96 -8.35
CA TYR A 33 -13.21 8.62 -8.43
C TYR A 33 -13.59 9.40 -7.16
N ILE A 34 -12.77 9.34 -6.11
CA ILE A 34 -13.06 10.00 -4.83
C ILE A 34 -12.44 11.39 -4.80
N ASP A 35 -13.24 12.38 -4.41
CA ASP A 35 -12.73 13.71 -4.06
C ASP A 35 -12.11 13.68 -2.66
N THR A 36 -10.78 13.70 -2.63
CA THR A 36 -9.99 13.65 -1.38
C THR A 36 -10.05 14.94 -0.56
N SER A 37 -10.56 16.04 -1.12
CA SER A 37 -10.76 17.28 -0.35
C SER A 37 -11.97 17.21 0.59
N THR A 38 -12.90 16.30 0.31
CA THR A 38 -14.17 16.14 1.04
C THR A 38 -14.32 14.78 1.70
N THR A 39 -13.50 13.79 1.33
CA THR A 39 -13.60 12.41 1.81
C THR A 39 -12.30 11.94 2.47
N ASP A 40 -12.40 11.45 3.71
CA ASP A 40 -11.29 10.77 4.37
C ASP A 40 -11.03 9.40 3.74
N ILE A 41 -9.84 9.24 3.15
CA ILE A 41 -9.40 8.02 2.48
C ILE A 41 -8.41 7.20 3.33
N ASN A 42 -8.12 7.58 4.58
CA ASN A 42 -7.10 6.89 5.39
C ASN A 42 -7.34 5.38 5.50
N ALA A 43 -8.59 4.96 5.74
CA ALA A 43 -8.92 3.54 5.83
C ALA A 43 -8.60 2.79 4.51
N LYS A 44 -8.88 3.41 3.36
CA LYS A 44 -8.54 2.86 2.04
C LYS A 44 -7.03 2.84 1.80
N LEU A 45 -6.30 3.86 2.25
CA LEU A 45 -4.84 3.87 2.17
C LEU A 45 -4.22 2.76 3.04
N HIS A 46 -4.76 2.49 4.22
CA HIS A 46 -4.33 1.37 5.07
C HIS A 46 -4.55 0.02 4.37
N GLU A 47 -5.72 -0.18 3.76
CA GLU A 47 -6.03 -1.38 3.00
C GLU A 47 -5.11 -1.55 1.78
N LEU A 48 -4.85 -0.46 1.05
CA LEU A 48 -3.90 -0.44 -0.06
C LEU A 48 -2.48 -0.82 0.41
N ALA A 49 -2.05 -0.30 1.56
CA ALA A 49 -0.74 -0.63 2.13
C ALA A 49 -0.66 -2.13 2.46
N GLU A 50 -1.70 -2.71 3.05
CA GLU A 50 -1.77 -4.13 3.38
C GLU A 50 -1.63 -5.02 2.13
N PHE A 51 -2.32 -4.68 1.05
CA PHE A 51 -2.23 -5.43 -0.21
C PHE A 51 -0.88 -5.28 -0.91
N THR A 52 -0.25 -4.11 -0.80
CA THR A 52 0.97 -3.79 -1.56
C THR A 52 2.26 -4.06 -0.80
N LEU A 53 2.22 -4.32 0.50
CA LEU A 53 3.34 -4.76 1.33
C LEU A 53 3.45 -6.30 1.35
N CYS A 54 4.67 -6.82 1.33
CA CYS A 54 4.85 -8.27 1.40
C CYS A 54 4.57 -8.79 2.82
N LEU A 55 3.81 -9.88 2.91
CA LEU A 55 3.44 -10.52 4.18
C LEU A 55 4.65 -10.90 5.03
N ARG A 56 5.78 -11.25 4.39
CA ARG A 56 6.94 -11.81 5.08
C ARG A 56 7.71 -10.80 5.94
N TYR A 57 7.75 -9.52 5.54
CA TYR A 57 8.71 -8.57 6.14
C TYR A 57 8.19 -7.17 6.37
N HIS A 58 7.28 -6.65 5.55
CA HIS A 58 7.02 -5.21 5.53
C HIS A 58 5.60 -4.82 5.96
N GLN A 59 4.81 -5.74 6.52
CA GLN A 59 3.46 -5.43 7.02
C GLN A 59 3.46 -4.41 8.18
N SER A 60 4.58 -4.24 8.88
CA SER A 60 4.75 -3.19 9.88
C SER A 60 4.90 -1.78 9.30
N GLN A 61 5.22 -1.65 8.00
CA GLN A 61 5.37 -0.35 7.33
C GLN A 61 4.04 0.23 6.84
N ARG A 62 2.89 -0.35 7.23
CA ARG A 62 1.57 0.11 6.77
C ARG A 62 1.35 1.59 7.08
N ASN A 63 1.59 2.00 8.33
CA ASN A 63 1.39 3.39 8.75
C ASN A 63 2.33 4.34 8.01
N ASP A 64 3.62 3.98 7.88
CA ASP A 64 4.61 4.76 7.14
C ASP A 64 4.18 4.97 5.67
N MET A 65 3.54 3.98 5.06
CA MET A 65 3.03 4.10 3.69
C MET A 65 1.82 5.02 3.61
N VAL A 66 0.89 4.95 4.57
CA VAL A 66 -0.29 5.83 4.61
C VAL A 66 0.13 7.28 4.79
N GLU A 67 1.02 7.58 5.75
CA GLU A 67 1.57 8.92 5.98
C GLU A 67 2.27 9.48 4.73
N LYS A 68 2.89 8.62 3.93
CA LYS A 68 3.55 9.01 2.68
C LYS A 68 2.58 9.30 1.53
N TRP A 69 1.36 8.76 1.57
CA TRP A 69 0.38 8.85 0.49
C TRP A 69 -0.75 9.84 0.73
N SER A 70 -1.01 10.17 2.00
CA SER A 70 -1.90 11.26 2.42
C SER A 70 -1.32 12.62 2.04
#